data_AF-A0A432RV46-F1
#
_entry.id   AF-A0A432RV46-F1
#
_cell.length_a   1.000
_cell.length_b   1.000
_cell.length_c   1.000
_cell.angle_alpha   90.00
_cell.angle_beta   90.00
_cell.angle_gamma   90.00
#
_symmetry.space_group_name_H-M   'P 1'
#
loop_
_entity.id
_entity.type
_entity.pdbx_description
1 polymer ?
#
loop_
_entity_poly.entity_id
_entity_poly.type
_entity_poly.pdbx_seq_one_letter_code
_entity_poly.pdbx_strand_id
1 'polypeptide(L)' 'MLTDQSHCFDETFSLIECPSHGAQFLPSSGICVSGPCLGDKLERYQFIWQDDDLFLSGQSIKKLLNAPIQHT' A
#
# COMPACT_ATOMS: atom_id res chain seq x y z
N MET A 1 -14.27 5.00 -22.42
CA MET A 1 -14.73 5.38 -21.08
C MET A 1 -13.51 5.40 -20.19
N LEU A 2 -12.91 6.58 -20.04
CA LEU A 2 -11.65 6.80 -19.34
C LEU A 2 -11.91 6.85 -17.84
N THR A 3 -11.14 6.06 -17.07
CA THR A 3 -10.50 6.34 -15.76
C THR A 3 -10.51 5.06 -14.91
N ASP A 4 -9.49 4.22 -15.05
CA ASP A 4 -9.17 3.20 -14.03
C ASP A 4 -7.99 3.69 -13.20
N GLN A 5 -8.18 4.86 -12.59
CA GLN A 5 -7.22 5.41 -11.65
C GLN A 5 -7.61 4.94 -10.25
N SER A 6 -6.74 4.11 -9.67
CA SER A 6 -6.68 3.65 -8.26
C SER A 6 -7.49 2.41 -7.83
N HIS A 7 -7.25 1.26 -8.48
CA HIS A 7 -7.68 -0.06 -7.96
C HIS A 7 -6.81 -0.57 -6.78
N CYS A 8 -6.38 0.33 -5.89
CA CYS A 8 -5.72 -0.05 -4.63
C CYS A 8 -6.64 0.14 -3.41
N PHE A 9 -7.89 0.55 -3.61
CA PHE A 9 -8.92 0.61 -2.58
C PHE A 9 -10.13 -0.23 -2.98
N ASP A 10 -10.87 -0.67 -1.97
CA ASP A 10 -12.19 -1.29 -2.17
C ASP A 10 -13.22 -0.27 -2.68
N GLU A 11 -14.40 -0.75 -3.09
CA GLU A 11 -15.47 0.11 -3.65
C GLU A 11 -15.95 1.20 -2.68
N THR A 12 -15.75 1.00 -1.37
CA THR A 12 -16.13 1.97 -0.34
C THR A 12 -15.02 2.97 0.00
N PHE A 13 -13.82 2.81 -0.57
CA PHE A 13 -12.61 3.58 -0.23
C PHE A 13 -12.22 3.52 1.26
N SER A 14 -12.61 2.45 1.95
CA SER A 14 -12.34 2.25 3.38
C SER A 14 -11.12 1.38 3.63
N LEU A 15 -10.82 0.47 2.70
CA LEU A 15 -9.75 -0.51 2.80
C LEU A 15 -8.85 -0.44 1.58
N ILE A 16 -7.56 -0.63 1.79
CA ILE A 16 -6.61 -0.86 0.70
C ILE A 16 -6.82 -2.30 0.23
N GLU A 17 -7.00 -2.52 -1.08
CA GLU A 17 -7.19 -3.85 -1.66
C GLU A 17 -5.97 -4.27 -2.49
N CYS A 18 -5.50 -5.50 -2.27
CA CYS A 18 -4.48 -6.11 -3.10
C CYS A 18 -5.11 -6.64 -4.39
N PRO A 19 -4.73 -6.10 -5.56
CA PRO A 19 -5.35 -6.51 -6.83
C PRO A 19 -5.00 -7.94 -7.25
N SER A 20 -3.98 -8.56 -6.66
CA SER A 20 -3.55 -9.91 -7.03
C SER A 20 -4.42 -11.01 -6.41
N HIS A 21 -4.76 -10.87 -5.12
CA HIS A 21 -5.42 -11.93 -4.36
C HIS A 21 -6.53 -11.42 -3.42
N GLY A 22 -6.92 -10.14 -3.55
CA GLY A 22 -8.07 -9.55 -2.83
C GLY A 22 -7.84 -9.34 -1.33
N ALA A 23 -6.60 -9.36 -0.84
CA ALA A 23 -6.32 -9.05 0.55
C ALA A 23 -6.70 -7.60 0.88
N GLN A 24 -7.33 -7.36 2.03
CA GLN A 24 -7.81 -6.03 2.43
C GLN A 24 -7.07 -5.54 3.67
N PHE A 25 -6.63 -4.28 3.66
CA PHE A 25 -5.80 -3.69 4.71
C PHE A 25 -6.41 -2.39 5.24
N LEU A 26 -6.28 -2.16 6.55
CA LEU A 26 -6.67 -0.90 7.18
C LEU A 26 -5.69 0.23 6.79
N PRO A 27 -6.14 1.36 6.20
CA PRO A 27 -5.24 2.46 5.82
C PRO A 27 -4.50 3.09 7.01
N SER A 28 -5.10 3.05 8.20
CA SER A 28 -4.55 3.65 9.42
C SER A 28 -3.32 2.91 9.97
N SER A 29 -3.33 1.58 9.89
CA SER A 29 -2.29 0.71 10.50
C SER A 29 -1.50 -0.11 9.49
N GLY A 30 -2.04 -0.32 8.29
CA GLY A 30 -1.52 -1.24 7.28
C GLY A 30 -1.81 -2.70 7.58
N ILE A 31 -2.55 -3.05 8.65
CA ILE A 31 -2.85 -4.45 9.02
C ILE A 31 -3.84 -5.06 8.02
N CYS A 32 -3.54 -6.27 7.55
CA CYS A 32 -4.43 -7.09 6.76
C CYS A 32 -5.55 -7.65 7.64
N VAL A 33 -6.80 -7.37 7.27
CA VAL A 33 -8.01 -7.79 7.99
C VAL A 33 -8.81 -8.85 7.23
N SER A 34 -8.42 -9.16 5.99
CA SER A 34 -9.03 -10.19 5.15
C SER A 34 -8.06 -10.65 4.06
N GLY A 35 -8.10 -11.93 3.68
CA GLY A 35 -7.29 -12.49 2.59
C GLY A 35 -6.10 -13.36 3.02
N PRO A 36 -5.25 -13.78 2.07
CA PRO A 36 -4.20 -14.78 2.32
C PRO A 36 -3.10 -14.36 3.30
N CYS A 37 -2.88 -13.06 3.51
CA CYS A 37 -1.90 -12.51 4.45
C CYS A 37 -2.52 -11.94 5.74
N LEU A 38 -3.66 -12.51 6.18
CA LEU A 38 -4.38 -12.06 7.37
C LEU A 38 -3.48 -11.89 8.59
N GLY A 39 -3.49 -10.70 9.20
CA GLY A 39 -2.66 -10.36 10.36
C GLY A 39 -1.27 -9.80 10.02
N ASP A 40 -0.77 -9.97 8.79
CA ASP A 40 0.43 -9.25 8.33
C ASP A 40 0.13 -7.76 8.12
N LYS A 41 1.17 -6.96 7.86
CA LYS A 41 1.04 -5.51 7.68
C LYS A 41 1.89 -4.93 6.58
N LEU A 42 1.35 -3.90 5.93
CA LEU A 42 2.08 -3.03 5.01
C LEU A 42 3.12 -2.18 5.76
N GLU A 43 4.21 -1.83 5.07
CA GLU A 43 5.19 -0.88 5.59
C GLU A 43 4.76 0.57 5.31
N ARG A 44 4.76 1.41 6.36
CA ARG A 44 4.46 2.83 6.24
C ARG A 44 5.73 3.61 5.87
N TYR A 45 5.62 4.43 4.82
CA TYR A 45 6.66 5.36 4.42
C TYR A 45 6.29 6.78 4.85
N GLN A 46 7.28 7.55 5.31
CA GLN A 46 7.10 8.96 5.58
C GLN A 46 7.40 9.76 4.33
N PHE A 47 6.65 10.85 4.14
CA PHE A 47 6.85 11.78 3.05
C PHE A 47 6.92 13.21 3.58
N ILE A 48 7.62 14.05 2.84
CA ILE A 48 7.68 15.49 3.06
C ILE A 48 7.28 16.19 1.77
N TRP A 49 6.54 17.29 1.92
CA TRP A 49 6.30 18.22 0.82
C TRP A 49 7.48 19.17 0.73
N GLN A 50 7.97 19.39 -0.48
CA GLN A 50 8.92 20.45 -0.78
C GLN A 50 8.50 21.09 -2.10
N ASP A 51 8.11 22.36 -2.02
CA ASP A 51 7.45 23.08 -3.11
C ASP A 51 6.22 22.30 -3.62
N ASP A 52 6.18 22.00 -4.93
CA ASP A 52 5.09 21.23 -5.56
C ASP A 52 5.37 19.71 -5.60
N ASP A 53 6.51 19.27 -5.06
CA ASP A 53 6.98 17.89 -5.13
C ASP A 53 6.82 17.16 -3.79
N LEU A 54 6.53 15.85 -3.87
CA LEU A 54 6.40 14.94 -2.74
C LEU A 54 7.62 14.02 -2.66
N PHE A 55 8.39 14.11 -1.57
CA PHE A 55 9.59 13.29 -1.36
C PHE A 55 9.38 12.25 -0.27
N LEU A 56 9.96 11.06 -0.44
CA LEU A 56 10.06 10.09 0.64
C LEU A 56 11.17 10.51 1.61
N SER A 57 10.88 10.53 2.92
CA SER A 57 11.86 10.90 3.94
C SER A 57 12.48 9.68 4.63
N GLY A 58 13.79 9.74 4.86
CA GLY A 58 14.48 8.82 5.78
C GLY A 58 14.61 7.36 5.34
N GLN A 59 14.32 7.01 4.08
CA GLN A 59 14.37 5.62 3.59
C GLN A 59 15.35 5.45 2.42
N SER A 60 16.17 4.39 2.47
CA SER A 60 17.01 4.00 1.33
C SER A 60 16.16 3.30 0.28
N ILE A 61 16.22 3.80 -0.96
CA ILE A 61 15.48 3.25 -2.11
C ILE A 61 15.85 1.76 -2.35
N LYS A 62 17.02 1.30 -1.90
CA LYS A 62 17.42 -0.11 -1.99
C LYS A 62 16.49 -1.04 -1.20
N LYS A 63 15.85 -0.55 -0.13
CA LYS A 63 14.86 -1.34 0.63
C LYS A 63 13.56 -1.52 -0.17
N LEU A 64 13.15 -0.49 -0.92
CA LEU A 64 11.98 -0.51 -1.78
C LEU A 64 12.14 -1.47 -2.98
N LEU A 65 13.35 -1.56 -3.54
CA LEU A 65 13.62 -2.39 -4.72
C LEU A 65 13.84 -3.89 -4.41
N ASN A 66 14.05 -4.23 -3.12
CA ASN A 66 14.46 -5.57 -2.70
C ASN A 66 13.48 -6.22 -1.71
N ALA A 67 12.30 -5.63 -1.47
CA ALA A 67 11.31 -6.25 -0.61
C ALA A 67 10.83 -7.57 -1.24
N PRO A 68 10.86 -8.71 -0.50
CA PRO A 68 10.34 -9.97 -1.01
C PRO A 68 8.85 -9.79 -1.26
N ILE A 69 8.41 -10.07 -2.48
CA ILE A 69 7.00 -10.15 -2.82
C ILE A 69 6.47 -11.35 -2.05
N GLN A 70 5.69 -11.11 -1.00
CA GLN A 70 5.12 -12.19 -0.21
C GLN A 70 4.08 -12.92 -1.07
N HIS A 71 4.50 -14.07 -1.62
CA HIS A 71 3.63 -15.03 -2.26
C HIS A 71 3.18 -16.03 -1.19
N THR A 72 1.94 -15.87 -0.75
CA THR A 72 1.16 -16.91 -0.09
C THR A 72 -0.14 -17.05 -0.84
#